data_AF-A0A968MS67-F1
#
_entry.id   AF-A0A968MS67-F1
#
_cell.length_a   1.000
_cell.length_b   1.000
_cell.length_c   1.000
_cell.angle_alpha   90.00
_cell.angle_beta   90.00
_cell.angle_gamma   90.00
#
_symmetry.space_group_name_H-M   'P 1'
#
loop_
_entity.id
_entity.type
_entity.pdbx_description
1 polymer ?
#
loop_
_entity_poly.entity_id
_entity_poly.type
_entity_poly.pdbx_seq_one_letter_code
_entity_poly.pdbx_strand_id
1 'polypeptide(L)'
;MPKVDLTPGQNVYFKKTETGDIQTLTVAGRPSAPSTGIDFTNETTTTNIGSTLEYSENSDLSGATQGNGSKVELTPGNDLYLRKKATSSAFSSEIYHLTVPGRPSAPGPYNIDFENIKTQSSIPSSVEYSEDSNFGSTETGTNAVINLTPGTDLYFRKKQQLELLHLKAIHSMFRSNQLLIMEWIRIP
;
A
#
# COMPACT_ATOMS: atom_id res chain seq x y z
N MET A 1 -40.84 19.94 0.65
CA MET A 1 -40.13 20.13 1.93
C MET A 1 -38.71 20.56 1.62
N PRO A 2 -38.12 21.56 2.30
CA PRO A 2 -36.71 21.92 2.08
C PRO A 2 -35.84 20.71 2.42
N LYS A 3 -34.96 20.34 1.48
CA LYS A 3 -33.97 19.30 1.69
C LYS A 3 -32.83 19.91 2.50
N VAL A 4 -32.46 19.26 3.60
CA VAL A 4 -31.27 19.62 4.38
C VAL A 4 -30.20 18.59 4.06
N ASP A 5 -29.07 19.03 3.53
CA ASP A 5 -27.92 18.16 3.31
C ASP A 5 -27.22 17.91 4.66
N LEU A 6 -26.94 16.64 4.96
CA LEU A 6 -26.32 16.21 6.21
C LEU A 6 -24.85 15.91 5.96
N THR A 7 -23.97 16.51 6.78
CA THR A 7 -22.55 16.17 6.82
C THR A 7 -22.28 15.20 7.98
N PRO A 8 -21.52 14.11 7.80
CA PRO A 8 -21.12 13.24 8.92
C PRO A 8 -20.51 14.04 10.07
N GLY A 9 -20.91 13.72 11.30
CA GLY A 9 -20.48 14.44 12.52
C GLY A 9 -21.18 15.78 12.78
N GLN A 10 -22.06 16.24 11.90
CA GLN A 10 -22.78 17.51 12.08
C GLN A 10 -24.06 17.33 12.91
N ASN A 11 -24.27 18.17 13.92
CA ASN A 11 -25.58 18.24 14.58
C ASN A 11 -26.54 19.11 13.78
N VAL A 12 -27.79 18.66 13.63
CA VAL A 12 -28.86 19.43 12.99
C VAL A 12 -30.02 19.62 13.95
N TYR A 13 -30.47 20.87 14.06
CA TYR A 13 -31.54 21.28 14.97
C TYR A 13 -32.78 21.64 14.18
N PHE A 14 -33.92 21.05 14.55
CA PHE A 14 -35.22 21.38 13.96
C PHE A 14 -36.09 22.03 15.03
N LYS A 15 -36.68 23.19 14.69
CA LYS A 15 -37.66 23.89 15.53
C LYS A 15 -38.98 23.99 14.79
N LYS A 16 -40.05 23.45 15.36
CA LYS A 16 -41.43 23.74 14.94
C LYS A 16 -41.85 25.05 15.60
N THR A 17 -42.46 25.98 14.85
CA THR A 17 -42.68 27.38 15.27
C THR A 17 -43.28 27.54 16.67
N GLU A 18 -42.75 28.58 17.33
CA GLU A 18 -43.10 29.28 18.58
C GLU A 18 -43.33 28.53 19.90
N THR A 19 -43.64 27.24 19.96
CA THR A 19 -43.82 26.55 21.26
C THR A 19 -43.38 25.08 21.30
N GLY A 20 -42.75 24.56 20.24
CA GLY A 20 -42.31 23.16 20.19
C GLY A 20 -40.94 22.90 20.83
N ASP A 21 -40.80 21.72 21.43
CA ASP A 21 -39.51 21.19 21.89
C ASP A 21 -38.49 21.13 20.74
N ILE A 22 -37.22 21.42 21.06
CA ILE A 22 -36.12 21.30 20.11
C ILE A 22 -35.86 19.82 19.86
N GLN A 23 -36.00 19.39 18.61
CA GLN A 23 -35.50 18.08 18.20
C GLN A 23 -34.05 18.23 17.74
N THR A 24 -33.15 17.47 18.37
CA THR A 24 -31.75 17.36 17.94
C THR A 24 -31.57 16.06 17.18
N LEU A 25 -31.02 16.16 15.97
CA LEU A 25 -30.51 15.01 15.22
C LEU A 25 -28.98 15.02 15.30
N THR A 26 -28.44 13.98 15.92
CA THR A 26 -26.99 13.76 15.96
C THR A 26 -26.59 12.90 14.77
N VAL A 27 -25.80 13.45 13.85
CA VAL A 27 -25.24 12.70 12.74
C VAL A 27 -23.93 12.07 13.20
N ALA A 28 -23.82 10.74 13.11
CA ALA A 28 -22.62 10.02 13.53
C ALA A 28 -21.36 10.50 12.78
N GLY A 29 -20.22 10.52 13.46
CA GLY A 29 -18.92 10.77 12.83
C GLY A 29 -18.55 9.66 11.85
N ARG A 30 -17.75 10.00 10.83
CA ARG A 30 -17.21 9.00 9.90
C ARG A 30 -16.04 8.25 10.57
N PRO A 31 -15.99 6.91 10.50
CA PRO A 31 -14.83 6.15 10.99
C PRO A 31 -13.55 6.45 10.17
N SER A 32 -12.38 6.28 10.78
CA SER A 32 -11.11 6.32 10.08
C SER A 32 -10.99 5.19 9.04
N ALA A 33 -10.26 5.44 7.95
CA ALA A 33 -9.94 4.42 6.97
C ALA A 33 -9.19 3.23 7.63
N PRO A 34 -9.38 2.00 7.12
CA PRO A 34 -8.53 0.88 7.51
C PRO A 34 -7.10 1.05 6.98
N SER A 35 -6.19 0.16 7.36
CA SER A 35 -4.84 0.09 6.81
C SER A 35 -4.38 -1.36 6.72
N THR A 36 -3.64 -1.71 5.66
CA THR A 36 -2.97 -3.00 5.50
C THR A 36 -1.73 -2.84 4.64
N GLY A 37 -0.84 -3.84 4.63
CA GLY A 37 0.35 -3.87 3.78
C GLY A 37 0.30 -5.02 2.76
N ILE A 38 1.43 -5.22 2.08
CA ILE A 38 1.61 -6.30 1.09
C ILE A 38 2.60 -7.31 1.64
N ASP A 39 2.21 -8.58 1.61
CA ASP A 39 3.08 -9.74 1.75
C ASP A 39 3.54 -10.13 0.34
N PHE A 40 4.71 -9.65 -0.07
CA PHE A 40 5.24 -9.84 -1.43
C PHE A 40 5.60 -11.28 -1.75
N THR A 41 5.91 -12.09 -0.73
CA THR A 41 6.25 -13.51 -0.92
C THR A 41 5.02 -14.30 -1.34
N ASN A 42 3.89 -14.02 -0.68
CA ASN A 42 2.64 -14.72 -0.93
C ASN A 42 1.69 -13.97 -1.87
N GLU A 43 2.05 -12.76 -2.31
CA GLU A 43 1.21 -11.84 -3.09
C GLU A 43 -0.18 -11.64 -2.44
N THR A 44 -0.20 -11.31 -1.14
CA THR A 44 -1.43 -11.11 -0.37
C THR A 44 -1.38 -9.85 0.51
N THR A 45 -2.49 -9.46 1.12
CA THR A 45 -2.48 -8.48 2.21
C THR A 45 -1.73 -9.01 3.44
N THR A 46 -1.07 -8.13 4.20
CA THR A 46 -0.39 -8.56 5.45
C THR A 46 -1.38 -8.91 6.55
N THR A 47 -2.56 -8.30 6.55
CA THR A 47 -3.63 -8.54 7.54
C THR A 47 -4.82 -9.23 6.91
N ASN A 48 -5.53 -10.02 7.72
CA ASN A 48 -6.81 -10.61 7.33
C ASN A 48 -7.89 -9.53 7.20
N ILE A 49 -8.72 -9.64 6.17
CA ILE A 49 -9.82 -8.71 5.92
C ILE A 49 -11.12 -9.32 6.46
N GLY A 50 -11.56 -8.84 7.63
CA GLY A 50 -12.75 -9.35 8.32
C GLY A 50 -14.07 -8.83 7.74
N SER A 51 -15.19 -9.39 8.21
CA SER A 51 -16.56 -9.09 7.73
C SER A 51 -17.03 -7.65 7.93
N THR A 52 -16.34 -6.87 8.75
CA THR A 52 -16.60 -5.44 8.95
C THR A 52 -15.99 -4.57 7.85
N LEU A 53 -15.14 -5.15 6.99
CA LEU A 53 -14.50 -4.50 5.86
C LEU A 53 -15.09 -5.00 4.54
N GLU A 54 -14.99 -4.17 3.52
CA GLU A 54 -15.21 -4.55 2.13
C GLU A 54 -14.08 -3.99 1.26
N TYR A 55 -13.81 -4.68 0.14
CA TYR A 55 -12.72 -4.34 -0.76
C TYR A 55 -13.11 -4.53 -2.23
N SER A 56 -12.44 -3.82 -3.13
CA SER A 56 -12.61 -3.92 -4.58
C SER A 56 -11.33 -3.47 -5.28
N GLU A 57 -11.15 -3.88 -6.53
CA GLU A 57 -10.13 -3.30 -7.42
C GLU A 57 -10.60 -1.95 -8.02
N ASN A 58 -11.90 -1.63 -7.89
CA ASN A 58 -12.45 -0.35 -8.31
C ASN A 58 -12.29 0.72 -7.23
N SER A 59 -11.77 1.90 -7.62
CA SER A 59 -11.49 3.01 -6.71
C SER A 59 -12.71 3.57 -5.97
N ASP A 60 -13.91 3.41 -6.52
CA ASP A 60 -15.17 3.82 -5.91
C ASP A 60 -15.83 2.73 -5.05
N LEU A 61 -15.19 1.55 -4.95
CA LEU A 61 -15.71 0.33 -4.36
C LEU A 61 -17.01 -0.19 -4.98
N SER A 62 -17.25 0.11 -6.26
CA SER A 62 -18.28 -0.59 -7.02
C SER A 62 -17.95 -2.09 -7.07
N GLY A 63 -18.98 -2.93 -6.88
CA GLY A 63 -18.83 -4.38 -6.83
C GLY A 63 -18.02 -4.92 -5.65
N ALA A 64 -17.88 -4.15 -4.56
CA ALA A 64 -17.05 -4.56 -3.43
C ALA A 64 -17.47 -5.89 -2.80
N THR A 65 -16.46 -6.68 -2.45
CA THR A 65 -16.59 -7.96 -1.77
C THR A 65 -16.42 -7.76 -0.26
N GLN A 66 -17.27 -8.40 0.54
CA GLN A 66 -17.13 -8.39 1.99
C GLN A 66 -15.96 -9.29 2.41
N GLY A 67 -15.16 -8.82 3.36
CA GLY A 67 -14.11 -9.64 3.97
C GLY A 67 -14.64 -10.90 4.62
N ASN A 68 -13.90 -12.00 4.51
CA ASN A 68 -14.25 -13.30 5.06
C ASN A 68 -13.34 -13.72 6.24
N GLY A 69 -12.45 -12.84 6.70
CA GLY A 69 -11.49 -13.14 7.76
C GLY A 69 -10.18 -13.77 7.28
N SER A 70 -9.94 -13.81 5.96
CA SER A 70 -8.68 -14.26 5.36
C SER A 70 -7.88 -13.09 4.77
N LYS A 71 -6.60 -13.33 4.47
CA LYS A 71 -5.82 -12.41 3.62
C LYS A 71 -6.42 -12.37 2.22
N VAL A 72 -6.35 -11.20 1.59
CA VAL A 72 -6.81 -11.01 0.21
C VAL A 72 -5.63 -11.23 -0.73
N GLU A 73 -5.82 -12.04 -1.77
CA GLU A 73 -4.85 -12.19 -2.86
C GLU A 73 -4.74 -10.88 -3.65
N LEU A 74 -3.52 -10.53 -4.03
CA LEU A 74 -3.20 -9.30 -4.74
C LEU A 74 -2.65 -9.66 -6.11
N THR A 75 -3.20 -9.03 -7.14
CA THR A 75 -2.62 -9.12 -8.49
C THR A 75 -1.58 -8.03 -8.66
N PRO A 76 -0.30 -8.35 -8.94
CA PRO A 76 0.74 -7.34 -9.15
C PRO A 76 0.35 -6.33 -10.23
N GLY A 77 0.45 -5.04 -9.91
CA GLY A 77 0.07 -3.94 -10.80
C GLY A 77 -1.42 -3.54 -10.74
N ASN A 78 -2.24 -4.28 -9.99
CA ASN A 78 -3.65 -3.94 -9.77
C ASN A 78 -3.85 -3.51 -8.32
N ASP A 79 -4.22 -2.25 -8.14
CA ASP A 79 -4.45 -1.69 -6.82
C ASP A 79 -5.69 -2.26 -6.14
N LEU A 80 -5.66 -2.28 -4.80
CA LEU A 80 -6.77 -2.72 -3.98
C LEU A 80 -7.30 -1.55 -3.16
N TYR A 81 -8.61 -1.40 -3.11
CA TYR A 81 -9.31 -0.39 -2.33
C TYR A 81 -10.09 -1.06 -1.21
N LEU A 82 -10.05 -0.52 0.01
CA LEU A 82 -10.72 -1.11 1.18
C LEU A 82 -11.40 -0.05 2.03
N ARG A 83 -12.55 -0.36 2.61
CA ARG A 83 -13.17 0.51 3.64
C ARG A 83 -13.90 -0.31 4.70
N LYS A 84 -14.18 0.33 5.84
CA LYS A 84 -15.16 -0.18 6.80
C LYS A 84 -16.56 0.03 6.23
N LYS A 85 -17.36 -1.03 6.25
CA LYS A 85 -18.74 -1.02 5.74
C LYS A 85 -19.61 -0.06 6.57
N ALA A 86 -20.57 0.58 5.90
CA ALA A 86 -21.64 1.26 6.60
C ALA A 86 -22.52 0.23 7.35
N THR A 87 -23.09 0.65 8.48
CA THR A 87 -24.08 -0.13 9.23
C THR A 87 -25.38 0.68 9.33
N SER A 88 -26.39 0.13 10.01
CA SER A 88 -27.64 0.85 10.30
C SER A 88 -27.44 2.10 11.18
N SER A 89 -26.29 2.23 11.84
CA SER A 89 -26.01 3.30 12.80
C SER A 89 -24.69 4.05 12.57
N ALA A 90 -23.92 3.69 11.54
CA ALA A 90 -22.63 4.30 11.25
C ALA A 90 -22.37 4.42 9.75
N PHE A 91 -21.77 5.53 9.34
CA PHE A 91 -21.28 5.71 7.97
C PHE A 91 -20.13 4.74 7.69
N SER A 92 -19.91 4.44 6.41
CA SER A 92 -18.68 3.80 5.96
C SER A 92 -17.46 4.67 6.27
N SER A 93 -16.29 4.09 6.42
CA SER A 93 -15.06 4.89 6.51
C SER A 93 -14.73 5.57 5.18
N GLU A 94 -13.72 6.44 5.22
CA GLU A 94 -12.96 6.78 4.02
C GLU A 94 -12.33 5.52 3.38
N ILE A 95 -12.04 5.59 2.09
CA ILE A 95 -11.42 4.50 1.33
C ILE A 95 -9.91 4.51 1.58
N TYR A 96 -9.37 3.35 1.95
CA TYR A 96 -7.95 3.07 1.94
C TYR A 96 -7.54 2.57 0.55
N HIS A 97 -6.52 3.18 -0.03
CA HIS A 97 -5.94 2.80 -1.31
C HIS A 97 -4.62 2.08 -1.08
N LEU A 98 -4.60 0.78 -1.34
CA LEU A 98 -3.40 -0.05 -1.33
C LEU A 98 -2.82 -0.09 -2.75
N THR A 99 -1.75 0.66 -2.99
CA THR A 99 -1.02 0.60 -4.26
C THR A 99 -0.24 -0.70 -4.36
N VAL A 100 -0.54 -1.53 -5.36
CA VAL A 100 0.12 -2.82 -5.59
C VAL A 100 1.07 -2.67 -6.77
N PRO A 101 2.39 -2.63 -6.56
CA PRO A 101 3.32 -2.45 -7.66
C PRO A 101 3.29 -3.65 -8.61
N GLY A 102 3.49 -3.39 -9.90
CA GLY A 102 3.76 -4.44 -10.88
C GLY A 102 5.04 -5.19 -10.56
N ARG A 103 5.15 -6.45 -11.01
CA ARG A 103 6.39 -7.21 -10.86
C ARG A 103 7.55 -6.48 -11.54
N PRO A 104 8.72 -6.37 -10.90
CA PRO A 104 9.90 -5.82 -11.55
C PRO A 104 10.23 -6.62 -12.81
N SER A 105 10.61 -5.93 -13.90
CA SER A 105 11.12 -6.61 -15.10
C SER A 105 12.32 -7.48 -14.75
N ALA A 106 12.42 -8.64 -15.42
CA ALA A 106 13.53 -9.56 -15.26
C ALA A 106 14.88 -8.83 -15.46
N PRO A 107 15.92 -9.19 -14.69
CA PRO A 107 17.21 -8.55 -14.80
C PRO A 107 17.95 -9.02 -16.06
N GLY A 108 18.17 -8.08 -17.00
CA GLY A 108 19.01 -8.25 -18.19
C GLY A 108 18.67 -9.44 -19.09
N PRO A 109 19.40 -9.58 -20.19
CA PRO A 109 19.98 -10.84 -20.59
C PRO A 109 21.42 -10.90 -20.07
N TYR A 110 21.78 -11.96 -19.36
CA TYR A 110 23.18 -12.21 -19.01
C TYR A 110 23.77 -13.20 -20.01
N ASN A 111 24.79 -12.75 -20.75
CA ASN A 111 25.51 -13.59 -21.70
C ASN A 111 26.63 -14.37 -21.01
N ILE A 112 27.06 -15.46 -21.64
CA ILE A 112 28.15 -16.31 -21.18
C ILE A 112 29.44 -15.94 -21.92
N ASP A 113 30.53 -15.77 -21.17
CA ASP A 113 31.89 -15.82 -21.68
C ASP A 113 32.34 -17.30 -21.68
N PHE A 114 32.25 -17.95 -22.85
CA PHE A 114 32.56 -19.38 -23.00
C PHE A 114 34.05 -19.69 -22.85
N GLU A 115 34.94 -18.74 -23.12
CA GLU A 115 36.40 -18.97 -23.01
C GLU A 115 36.81 -19.05 -21.53
N ASN A 116 36.24 -18.20 -20.69
CA ASN A 116 36.58 -18.11 -19.27
C ASN A 116 35.54 -18.79 -18.36
N ILE A 117 34.47 -19.37 -18.91
CA ILE A 117 33.40 -20.07 -18.20
C ILE A 117 32.81 -19.18 -17.08
N LYS A 118 32.37 -17.97 -17.45
CA LYS A 118 31.81 -16.98 -16.51
C LYS A 118 30.71 -16.15 -17.16
N THR A 119 29.98 -15.36 -16.38
CA THR A 119 29.10 -14.33 -16.93
C THR A 119 29.93 -13.26 -17.66
N GLN A 120 29.47 -12.82 -18.83
CA GLN A 120 30.14 -11.78 -19.60
C GLN A 120 30.05 -10.40 -18.93
N SER A 121 28.97 -10.16 -18.18
CA SER A 121 28.73 -8.92 -17.44
C SER A 121 28.72 -9.18 -15.94
N SER A 122 29.10 -8.16 -15.16
CA SER A 122 29.00 -8.18 -13.71
C SER A 122 27.54 -8.20 -13.25
N ILE A 123 27.24 -9.01 -12.23
CA ILE A 123 25.90 -9.11 -11.67
C ILE A 123 25.76 -8.10 -10.52
N PRO A 124 24.84 -7.13 -10.63
CA PRO A 124 24.71 -6.07 -9.64
C PRO A 124 24.08 -6.57 -8.34
N SER A 125 24.30 -5.84 -7.23
CA SER A 125 23.74 -6.20 -5.91
C SER A 125 22.23 -6.06 -5.77
N SER A 126 21.57 -5.49 -6.78
CA SER A 126 20.11 -5.49 -6.90
C SER A 126 19.55 -6.80 -7.49
N VAL A 127 20.41 -7.74 -7.88
CA VAL A 127 20.05 -9.01 -8.52
C VAL A 127 20.48 -10.16 -7.63
N GLU A 128 19.60 -11.14 -7.50
CA GLU A 128 19.89 -12.43 -6.89
C GLU A 128 19.95 -13.49 -7.98
N TYR A 129 20.75 -14.53 -7.74
CA TYR A 129 20.87 -15.67 -8.64
C TYR A 129 20.81 -17.00 -7.89
N SER A 130 20.46 -18.06 -8.59
CA SER A 130 20.33 -19.40 -8.05
C SER A 130 20.52 -20.44 -9.15
N GLU A 131 21.09 -21.60 -8.82
CA GLU A 131 21.05 -22.78 -9.70
C GLU A 131 19.69 -23.51 -9.61
N ASP A 132 18.83 -23.15 -8.65
CA ASP A 132 17.45 -23.64 -8.56
C ASP A 132 16.47 -22.62 -9.13
N SER A 133 15.68 -23.05 -10.11
CA SER A 133 14.61 -22.28 -10.72
C SER A 133 13.59 -21.71 -9.72
N ASN A 134 13.39 -22.37 -8.57
CA ASN A 134 12.48 -21.90 -7.52
C ASN A 134 13.13 -20.88 -6.56
N PHE A 135 14.43 -20.61 -6.68
CA PHE A 135 15.21 -19.75 -5.80
C PHE A 135 15.17 -20.17 -4.31
N GLY A 136 15.20 -21.48 -4.02
CA GLY A 136 15.22 -22.03 -2.67
C GLY A 136 16.53 -21.81 -1.92
N SER A 137 17.64 -21.67 -2.66
CA SER A 137 18.94 -21.19 -2.17
C SER A 137 19.43 -20.11 -3.11
N THR A 138 19.70 -18.91 -2.60
CA THR A 138 19.99 -17.74 -3.43
C THR A 138 21.29 -17.07 -3.02
N GLU A 139 22.01 -16.58 -4.01
CA GLU A 139 23.17 -15.71 -3.83
C GLU A 139 22.84 -14.29 -4.30
N THR A 140 23.43 -13.29 -3.65
CA THR A 140 23.26 -11.88 -4.04
C THR A 140 24.44 -11.46 -4.92
N GLY A 141 24.15 -10.79 -6.04
CA GLY A 141 25.18 -10.18 -6.88
C GLY A 141 26.08 -9.23 -6.09
N THR A 142 27.35 -9.15 -6.47
CA THR A 142 28.35 -8.33 -5.76
C THR A 142 28.99 -7.27 -6.66
N ASN A 143 28.35 -6.98 -7.81
CA ASN A 143 28.93 -6.20 -8.91
C ASN A 143 30.19 -6.86 -9.48
N ALA A 144 30.21 -8.19 -9.53
CA ALA A 144 31.28 -9.01 -10.10
C ALA A 144 30.74 -10.00 -11.14
N VAL A 145 31.63 -10.49 -12.01
CA VAL A 145 31.32 -11.64 -12.88
C VAL A 145 31.29 -12.91 -12.03
N ILE A 146 30.45 -13.88 -12.42
CA ILE A 146 30.26 -15.13 -11.69
C ILE A 146 30.84 -16.27 -12.53
N ASN A 147 31.59 -17.18 -11.91
CA ASN A 147 32.04 -18.41 -12.56
C ASN A 147 30.86 -19.35 -12.76
N LEU A 148 30.80 -19.99 -13.92
CA LEU A 148 29.71 -20.88 -14.27
C LEU A 148 30.15 -22.34 -14.18
N THR A 149 29.20 -23.22 -13.89
CA THR A 149 29.38 -24.67 -13.98
C THR A 149 28.81 -25.15 -15.32
N PRO A 150 29.62 -25.73 -16.24
CA PRO A 150 29.11 -26.23 -17.50
C PRO A 150 28.00 -27.27 -17.31
N GLY A 151 26.89 -27.12 -18.03
CA GLY A 151 25.72 -28.02 -17.95
C GLY A 151 24.72 -27.67 -16.84
N THR A 152 24.95 -26.59 -16.08
CA THR A 152 24.02 -26.09 -15.06
C THR A 152 23.35 -24.80 -15.53
N ASP A 153 22.05 -24.69 -15.28
CA ASP A 153 21.31 -23.44 -15.50
C ASP A 153 21.51 -22.48 -14.32
N LEU A 154 21.68 -21.20 -14.63
CA LEU A 154 21.75 -20.14 -13.63
C LEU A 154 20.57 -19.18 -13.83
N TYR A 155 19.71 -19.11 -12.83
CA TYR A 155 18.51 -18.29 -12.82
C TYR A 155 18.78 -16.94 -12.14
N PHE A 156 18.23 -15.86 -12.68
CA PHE A 156 18.40 -14.51 -12.14
C PHE A 156 17.06 -13.84 -11.85
N ARG A 157 16.95 -13.13 -10.73
CA ARG A 157 15.80 -12.30 -10.40
C ARG A 157 16.23 -10.99 -9.75
N LYS A 158 15.40 -9.95 -9.86
CA LYS A 158 15.61 -8.75 -9.05
C LYS A 158 15.28 -9.06 -7.59
N LYS A 159 16.09 -8.52 -6.69
CA LYS A 159 15.81 -8.56 -5.26
C LYS A 159 14.46 -7.88 -5.00
N GLN A 160 13.60 -8.50 -4.19
CA GLN A 160 12.34 -7.86 -3.80
C GLN A 160 12.65 -6.57 -3.05
N GLN A 161 12.18 -5.44 -3.57
CA GLN A 161 12.22 -4.19 -2.82
C GLN A 161 11.12 -4.26 -1.77
N LEU A 162 11.51 -4.41 -0.50
CA LEU A 162 10.67 -4.01 0.60
C LEU A 162 10.53 -2.49 0.48
N GLU A 163 9.50 -1.98 -0.20
CA GLU A 163 9.24 -0.55 -0.19
C GLU A 163 8.91 -0.21 1.27
N LEU A 164 9.90 0.35 1.98
CA LEU A 164 9.72 1.01 3.26
C LEU A 164 8.80 2.21 3.01
N LEU A 165 7.50 1.98 3.06
CA LEU A 165 6.42 2.97 2.92
C LEU A 165 6.51 4.11 3.97
N HIS A 166 7.50 4.10 4.86
CA HIS A 166 7.68 5.10 5.91
C HIS A 166 8.50 6.34 5.52
N LEU A 167 9.26 6.36 4.41
CA LEU A 167 10.19 7.50 4.16
C LEU A 167 9.61 8.64 3.30
N LYS A 168 8.51 8.43 2.56
CA LYS A 168 7.85 9.51 1.79
C LYS A 168 6.96 10.41 2.66
N ALA A 169 6.49 9.92 3.82
CA ALA A 169 5.70 10.74 4.76
C ALA A 169 6.56 11.74 5.56
N ILE A 170 7.80 11.38 5.90
CA ILE A 170 8.68 12.23 6.73
C ILE A 170 9.21 13.44 5.94
N HIS A 171 9.49 13.30 4.64
CA HIS A 171 9.92 14.43 3.81
C HIS A 171 8.81 15.45 3.52
N SER A 172 7.54 15.03 3.57
CA SER A 172 6.39 15.93 3.43
C SER A 172 6.11 16.69 4.73
N MET A 173 6.24 16.03 5.89
CA MET A 173 6.00 16.69 7.19
C MET A 173 7.09 17.67 7.61
N PHE A 174 8.35 17.50 7.18
CA PHE A 174 9.43 18.44 7.54
C PHE A 174 9.45 19.75 6.74
N ARG A 175 8.86 19.83 5.54
CA ARG A 175 8.80 21.10 4.78
C ARG A 175 7.70 22.06 5.24
N SER A 176 6.65 21.56 5.87
CA SER A 176 5.57 22.44 6.39
C SER A 176 5.88 23.04 7.77
N ASN A 177 6.87 22.52 8.51
CA ASN A 177 7.13 22.92 9.90
C ASN A 177 8.42 23.73 10.10
N GLN A 178 8.96 24.35 9.03
CA GLN A 178 10.15 25.21 9.08
C GLN A 178 9.86 26.69 8.68
N LEU A 179 8.59 27.08 8.54
CA LEU A 179 8.21 28.46 8.17
C LEU A 179 7.47 29.24 9.26
N LEU A 180 7.28 28.69 10.46
CA LEU A 180 6.82 29.43 11.64
C LEU A 180 7.76 29.15 12.81
N ILE A 181 8.79 29.97 12.98
CA ILE A 181 9.48 30.39 14.23
C ILE A 181 10.75 31.10 13.73
N MET A 182 10.61 32.35 13.29
CA MET A 182 11.70 33.31 13.20
C MET A 182 11.08 34.66 13.59
N GLU A 183 10.66 34.76 14.84
CA GLU A 183 10.22 36.01 15.44
C GLU A 183 10.93 36.20 16.79
N TRP A 184 11.67 37.31 16.84
CA TRP A 184 12.11 38.07 18.02
C TRP A 184 13.11 37.45 18.99
N ILE A 185 14.41 37.67 18.73
CA ILE A 185 15.32 38.16 19.77
C ILE A 185 16.13 39.34 19.20
N ARG A 186 15.61 40.56 19.42
CA ARG A 186 16.44 41.73 19.77
C ARG A 186 16.22 41.92 21.28
N ILE A 187 17.27 42.09 22.09
CA ILE A 187 17.75 43.34 22.73
C ILE A 187 18.41 42.85 24.05
N PRO A 188 19.38 43.52 24.70
CA PRO A 188 20.25 44.62 24.26
C PRO A 188 21.73 44.22 24.09
#